data_AF-A0AAP5YG07-F1
#
_entry.id   AF-A0AAP5YG07-F1
#
_cell.length_a   1.000
_cell.length_b   1.000
_cell.length_c   1.000
_cell.angle_alpha   90.00
_cell.angle_beta   90.00
_cell.angle_gamma   90.00
#
_symmetry.space_group_name_H-M   'P 1'
#
loop_
_entity.id
_entity.type
_entity.pdbx_description
1 polymer ?
#
loop_
_entity_poly.entity_id
_entity_poly.type
_entity_poly.pdbx_seq_one_letter_code
_entity_poly.pdbx_strand_id
1 'polypeptide(L)'
;RRVAYENVEDALNAQIDYAELRFSPYYMAMKHKLPVAGVVEAVVDGVQAGMRDFGIKANLIGIMSRTFGTDACQQELDAILSQKDHIVAVDLAGDELGQPGDRFVSHFKQVRDAGLNVTVHAGEAAGAESMWQAIQELGATRIGHGVKAIHDPKLMDYLAENRIGIESCLTS
;
A
#
# COMPACT_ATOMS: atom_id res chain seq x y z
N ARG A 1 0.63 4.83 -17.23
CA ARG A 1 1.86 5.52 -17.66
C ARG A 1 1.85 7.02 -17.40
N ARG A 2 1.11 7.84 -18.17
CA ARG A 2 1.13 9.31 -18.03
C ARG A 2 0.99 9.81 -16.57
N VAL A 3 -0.08 9.40 -15.89
CA VAL A 3 -0.34 9.80 -14.49
C VAL A 3 0.82 9.43 -13.55
N ALA A 4 1.42 8.24 -13.73
CA ALA A 4 2.55 7.79 -12.91
C ALA A 4 3.81 8.63 -13.17
N TYR A 5 4.06 9.05 -14.42
CA TYR A 5 5.14 9.98 -14.75
C TYR A 5 4.92 11.36 -14.13
N GLU A 6 3.70 11.91 -14.29
CA GLU A 6 3.32 13.22 -13.74
C GLU A 6 3.39 13.22 -12.20
N ASN A 7 3.08 12.10 -11.53
CA ASN A 7 3.23 12.00 -10.07
C ASN A 7 4.70 12.12 -9.59
N VAL A 8 5.68 11.72 -10.41
CA VAL A 8 7.09 11.92 -10.09
C VAL A 8 7.48 13.40 -10.27
N GLU A 9 6.93 14.07 -11.28
CA GLU A 9 7.07 15.53 -11.46
C GLU A 9 6.46 16.30 -10.28
N ASP A 10 5.27 15.91 -9.85
CA ASP A 10 4.58 16.52 -8.71
C ASP A 10 5.38 16.34 -7.42
N ALA A 11 5.98 15.16 -7.20
CA ALA A 11 6.84 14.92 -6.05
C ALA A 11 8.10 15.81 -6.07
N LEU A 12 8.72 16.01 -7.24
CA LEU A 12 9.81 16.98 -7.39
C LEU A 12 9.35 18.39 -7.01
N ASN A 13 8.21 18.83 -7.55
CA ASN A 13 7.66 20.16 -7.30
C ASN A 13 7.27 20.36 -5.83
N ALA A 14 6.91 19.28 -5.14
CA ALA A 14 6.68 19.25 -3.70
C ALA A 14 7.96 19.18 -2.84
N GLN A 15 9.14 19.29 -3.47
CA GLN A 15 10.46 19.24 -2.82
C GLN A 15 10.72 17.91 -2.10
N ILE A 16 10.26 16.80 -2.67
CA ILE A 16 10.44 15.46 -2.12
C ILE A 16 11.70 14.82 -2.72
N ASP A 17 12.66 14.44 -1.88
CA ASP A 17 13.88 13.72 -2.31
C ASP A 17 13.63 12.23 -2.61
N TYR A 18 12.66 11.63 -1.90
CA TYR A 18 12.29 10.23 -1.99
C TYR A 18 10.79 10.02 -1.79
N ALA A 19 10.13 9.32 -2.72
CA ALA A 19 8.72 8.99 -2.63
C ALA A 19 8.46 7.48 -2.73
N GLU A 20 7.55 6.97 -1.91
CA GLU A 20 6.93 5.66 -2.13
C GLU A 20 5.52 5.88 -2.69
N LEU A 21 5.38 5.71 -4.01
CA LEU A 21 4.13 5.91 -4.71
C LEU A 21 3.29 4.63 -4.62
N ARG A 22 2.18 4.70 -3.89
CA ARG A 22 1.23 3.60 -3.74
C ARG A 22 0.09 3.69 -4.75
N PHE A 23 -0.32 2.57 -5.33
CA PHE A 23 -1.38 2.56 -6.34
C PHE A 23 -2.15 1.24 -6.35
N SER A 24 -3.47 1.31 -6.60
CA SER A 24 -4.34 0.14 -6.77
C SER A 24 -4.58 -0.10 -8.28
N PRO A 25 -3.87 -1.04 -8.92
CA PRO A 25 -4.02 -1.28 -10.35
C PRO A 25 -5.40 -1.81 -10.72
N TYR A 26 -6.10 -2.56 -9.85
CA TYR A 26 -7.47 -3.01 -10.08
C TYR A 26 -8.42 -1.81 -10.12
N TYR A 27 -8.33 -0.90 -9.13
CA TYR A 27 -9.14 0.32 -9.10
C TYR A 27 -8.92 1.20 -10.33
N MET A 28 -7.66 1.39 -10.73
CA MET A 28 -7.32 2.16 -11.93
C MET A 28 -7.87 1.50 -13.21
N ALA A 29 -7.85 0.17 -13.28
CA ALA A 29 -8.31 -0.60 -14.43
C ALA A 29 -9.84 -0.67 -14.56
N MET A 30 -10.58 -0.66 -13.45
CA MET A 30 -11.96 -1.12 -13.39
C MET A 30 -12.92 -0.38 -14.33
N LYS A 31 -12.74 0.95 -14.49
CA LYS A 31 -13.68 1.78 -15.26
C LYS A 31 -13.70 1.42 -16.74
N HIS A 32 -12.54 1.09 -17.29
CA HIS A 32 -12.35 0.78 -18.71
C HIS A 32 -11.97 -0.68 -18.95
N LYS A 33 -12.01 -1.52 -17.91
CA LYS A 33 -11.69 -2.96 -17.96
C LYS A 33 -10.31 -3.22 -18.58
N LEU A 34 -9.33 -2.42 -18.16
CA LEU A 34 -7.95 -2.60 -18.60
C LEU A 34 -7.38 -3.91 -18.03
N PRO A 35 -6.43 -4.57 -18.72
CA PRO A 35 -5.69 -5.66 -18.12
C PRO A 35 -4.93 -5.17 -16.88
N VAL A 36 -5.22 -5.74 -15.69
CA VAL A 36 -4.67 -5.25 -14.42
C VAL A 36 -3.14 -5.32 -14.41
N ALA A 37 -2.55 -6.42 -14.90
CA ALA A 37 -1.08 -6.54 -15.05
C ALA A 37 -0.50 -5.47 -15.99
N GLY A 38 -1.19 -5.16 -17.09
CA GLY A 38 -0.78 -4.08 -18.00
C GLY A 38 -0.85 -2.69 -17.36
N VAL A 39 -1.74 -2.48 -16.36
CA VAL A 39 -1.75 -1.25 -15.57
C VAL A 39 -0.51 -1.19 -14.66
N VAL A 40 -0.11 -2.29 -14.03
CA VAL A 40 1.11 -2.37 -13.22
C VAL A 40 2.34 -2.04 -14.06
N GLU A 41 2.50 -2.71 -15.21
CA GLU A 41 3.56 -2.42 -16.19
C GLU A 41 3.60 -0.94 -16.58
N ALA A 42 2.44 -0.38 -16.92
CA ALA A 42 2.34 1.02 -17.32
C ALA A 42 2.65 2.00 -16.18
N VAL A 43 2.46 1.63 -14.92
CA VAL A 43 2.85 2.46 -13.75
C VAL A 43 4.35 2.37 -13.53
N VAL A 44 4.94 1.17 -13.55
CA VAL A 44 6.39 0.94 -13.49
C VAL A 44 7.10 1.78 -14.55
N ASP A 45 6.66 1.69 -15.81
CA ASP A 45 7.22 2.46 -16.93
C ASP A 45 7.13 3.98 -16.73
N GLY A 46 6.03 4.44 -16.12
CA GLY A 46 5.79 5.86 -15.88
C GLY A 46 6.73 6.40 -14.81
N VAL A 47 6.83 5.70 -13.67
CA VAL A 47 7.70 6.10 -12.57
C VAL A 47 9.17 6.02 -12.96
N GLN A 48 9.61 4.95 -13.63
CA GLN A 48 11.00 4.83 -14.10
C GLN A 48 11.36 5.95 -15.09
N ALA A 49 10.45 6.31 -16.00
CA ALA A 49 10.66 7.44 -16.89
C ALA A 49 10.76 8.77 -16.12
N GLY A 50 9.86 9.00 -15.16
CA GLY A 50 9.90 10.20 -14.33
C GLY A 50 11.19 10.30 -13.51
N MET A 51 11.63 9.21 -12.89
CA MET A 51 12.88 9.19 -12.11
C MET A 51 14.10 9.52 -12.99
N ARG A 52 14.15 9.00 -14.22
CA ARG A 52 15.21 9.30 -15.18
C ARG A 52 15.23 10.79 -15.56
N ASP A 53 14.05 11.37 -15.78
CA ASP A 53 13.92 12.71 -16.36
C ASP A 53 13.99 13.82 -15.28
N PHE A 54 13.56 13.54 -14.05
CA PHE A 54 13.51 14.49 -12.93
C PHE A 54 14.56 14.29 -11.85
N GLY A 55 15.23 13.13 -11.80
CA GLY A 55 16.35 12.87 -10.89
C GLY A 55 15.99 12.61 -9.43
N ILE A 56 14.71 12.51 -9.07
CA ILE A 56 14.27 12.09 -7.73
C ILE A 56 14.23 10.57 -7.60
N LYS A 57 14.29 10.06 -6.36
CA LYS A 57 14.17 8.63 -6.10
C LYS A 57 12.73 8.26 -5.81
N ALA A 58 12.23 7.19 -6.42
CA ALA A 58 10.93 6.66 -6.08
C ALA A 58 10.93 5.13 -6.02
N ASN A 59 10.07 4.60 -5.16
CA ASN A 59 9.69 3.18 -5.13
C ASN A 59 8.18 3.04 -5.30
N LEU A 60 7.73 1.83 -5.61
CA LEU A 60 6.32 1.51 -5.81
C LEU A 60 5.79 0.58 -4.73
N ILE A 61 4.57 0.86 -4.29
CA ILE A 61 3.78 0.01 -3.40
C ILE A 61 2.50 -0.39 -4.12
N GLY A 62 2.27 -1.70 -4.26
CA GLY A 62 1.02 -2.20 -4.81
C GLY A 62 -0.07 -2.20 -3.75
N ILE A 63 -1.22 -1.59 -4.00
CA ILE A 63 -2.38 -1.63 -3.11
C ILE A 63 -3.30 -2.78 -3.54
N MET A 64 -3.77 -3.55 -2.57
CA MET A 64 -5.02 -4.32 -2.68
C MET A 64 -6.20 -3.46 -2.17
N SER A 65 -7.15 -3.18 -3.04
CA SER A 65 -8.34 -2.38 -2.71
C SER A 65 -9.40 -3.21 -2.01
N ARG A 66 -9.33 -3.26 -0.67
CA ARG A 66 -10.18 -4.12 0.18
C ARG A 66 -11.67 -3.95 -0.10
N THR A 67 -12.10 -2.74 -0.48
CA THR A 67 -13.49 -2.38 -0.84
C THR A 67 -14.11 -3.33 -1.86
N PHE A 68 -13.32 -3.90 -2.78
CA PHE A 68 -13.83 -4.77 -3.85
C PHE A 68 -13.82 -6.26 -3.48
N GLY A 69 -13.45 -6.60 -2.24
CA GLY A 69 -13.44 -7.96 -1.73
C GLY A 69 -12.21 -8.78 -2.11
N THR A 70 -12.13 -9.97 -1.53
CA THR A 70 -10.95 -10.85 -1.56
C THR A 70 -10.59 -11.35 -2.96
N ASP A 71 -11.59 -11.61 -3.81
CA ASP A 71 -11.37 -12.16 -5.16
C ASP A 71 -10.78 -11.10 -6.10
N ALA A 72 -11.26 -9.86 -6.00
CA ALA A 72 -10.68 -8.73 -6.72
C ALA A 72 -9.27 -8.44 -6.20
N CYS A 73 -9.06 -8.48 -4.89
CA CYS A 73 -7.73 -8.31 -4.28
C CYS A 73 -6.76 -9.43 -4.67
N GLN A 74 -7.22 -10.67 -4.89
CA GLN A 74 -6.35 -11.73 -5.39
C GLN A 74 -5.89 -11.44 -6.83
N GLN A 75 -6.79 -11.01 -7.71
CA GLN A 75 -6.43 -10.60 -9.08
C GLN A 75 -5.46 -9.41 -9.07
N GLU A 76 -5.66 -8.47 -8.14
CA GLU A 76 -4.80 -7.32 -7.94
C GLU A 76 -3.40 -7.75 -7.46
N LEU A 77 -3.34 -8.65 -6.48
CA LEU A 77 -2.09 -9.19 -5.97
C LEU A 77 -1.33 -9.97 -7.05
N ASP A 78 -2.00 -10.84 -7.82
CA ASP A 78 -1.37 -11.60 -8.91
C ASP A 78 -0.72 -10.64 -9.93
N ALA A 79 -1.41 -9.55 -10.27
CA ALA A 79 -0.89 -8.52 -11.16
C ALA A 79 0.32 -7.78 -10.56
N ILE A 80 0.28 -7.43 -9.27
CA ILE A 80 1.40 -6.79 -8.56
C ILE A 80 2.61 -7.73 -8.53
N LEU A 81 2.41 -9.01 -8.19
CA LEU A 81 3.48 -10.00 -8.08
C LEU A 81 4.16 -10.30 -9.43
N SER A 82 3.46 -10.10 -10.55
CA SER A 82 4.07 -10.22 -11.89
C SER A 82 5.18 -9.20 -12.14
N GLN A 83 5.20 -8.10 -11.38
CA GLN A 83 6.22 -7.04 -11.42
C GLN A 83 6.94 -6.89 -10.07
N LYS A 84 7.00 -7.96 -9.25
CA LYS A 84 7.53 -7.90 -7.87
C LYS A 84 8.95 -7.31 -7.75
N ASP A 85 9.79 -7.44 -8.77
CA ASP A 85 11.16 -6.93 -8.75
C ASP A 85 11.23 -5.39 -8.88
N HIS A 86 10.09 -4.74 -9.18
CA HIS A 86 9.91 -3.29 -9.26
C HIS A 86 9.00 -2.73 -8.15
N ILE A 87 8.49 -3.59 -7.28
CA ILE A 87 7.58 -3.24 -6.18
C ILE A 87 8.32 -3.52 -4.86
N VAL A 88 8.23 -2.64 -3.88
CA VAL A 88 8.95 -2.82 -2.59
C VAL A 88 8.05 -3.25 -1.45
N ALA A 89 6.74 -3.02 -1.56
CA ALA A 89 5.77 -3.39 -0.55
C ALA A 89 4.38 -3.61 -1.15
N VAL A 90 3.51 -4.27 -0.39
CA VAL A 90 2.07 -4.30 -0.65
C VAL A 90 1.32 -3.63 0.50
N ASP A 91 0.25 -2.93 0.16
CA ASP A 91 -0.66 -2.21 1.04
C ASP A 91 -2.08 -2.77 0.93
N LEU A 92 -2.88 -2.60 1.99
CA LEU A 92 -4.32 -2.86 2.00
C LEU A 92 -5.02 -1.55 2.35
N ALA A 93 -5.78 -1.01 1.40
CA ALA A 93 -6.45 0.28 1.53
C ALA A 93 -7.91 0.21 1.05
N GLY A 94 -8.73 1.19 1.44
CA GLY A 94 -10.14 1.26 1.10
C GLY A 94 -11.05 1.14 2.33
N ASP A 95 -12.24 0.57 2.17
CA ASP A 95 -13.26 0.47 3.23
C ASP A 95 -12.82 -0.44 4.39
N GLU A 96 -12.19 0.16 5.41
CA GLU A 96 -11.63 -0.56 6.55
C GLU A 96 -12.70 -1.32 7.35
N LEU A 97 -13.84 -0.67 7.63
CA LEU A 97 -14.93 -1.23 8.43
C LEU A 97 -15.68 -2.34 7.68
N GLY A 98 -15.96 -2.13 6.40
CA GLY A 98 -16.72 -3.10 5.60
C GLY A 98 -15.93 -4.36 5.24
N GLN A 99 -14.59 -4.28 5.23
CA GLN A 99 -13.72 -5.34 4.72
C GLN A 99 -12.54 -5.56 5.68
N PRO A 100 -12.74 -6.08 6.91
CA PRO A 100 -11.69 -6.20 7.92
C PRO A 100 -10.47 -7.01 7.46
N GLY A 101 -9.31 -6.75 8.07
CA GLY A 101 -8.01 -7.24 7.60
C GLY A 101 -7.83 -8.75 7.71
N ASP A 102 -8.57 -9.40 8.62
CA ASP A 102 -8.60 -10.86 8.83
C ASP A 102 -8.99 -11.63 7.55
N ARG A 103 -9.74 -11.00 6.66
CA ARG A 103 -10.12 -11.57 5.35
C ARG A 103 -8.95 -11.70 4.37
N PHE A 104 -7.82 -11.04 4.62
CA PHE A 104 -6.69 -10.91 3.69
C PHE A 104 -5.41 -11.61 4.18
N VAL A 105 -5.50 -12.44 5.22
CA VAL A 105 -4.34 -13.15 5.79
C VAL A 105 -3.63 -14.02 4.76
N SER A 106 -4.37 -14.72 3.89
CA SER A 106 -3.79 -15.53 2.81
C SER A 106 -3.04 -14.69 1.77
N HIS A 107 -3.56 -13.52 1.44
CA HIS A 107 -2.94 -12.58 0.49
C HIS A 107 -1.62 -12.08 1.06
N PHE A 108 -1.62 -11.61 2.31
CA PHE A 108 -0.40 -11.13 2.95
C PHE A 108 0.61 -12.22 3.27
N LYS A 109 0.19 -13.47 3.41
CA LYS A 109 1.12 -14.60 3.40
C LYS A 109 1.89 -14.69 2.07
N GLN A 110 1.20 -14.59 0.93
CA GLN A 110 1.86 -14.61 -0.39
C GLN A 110 2.81 -13.41 -0.56
N VAL A 111 2.42 -12.22 -0.09
CA VAL A 111 3.29 -11.03 -0.10
C VAL A 111 4.61 -11.28 0.63
N ARG A 112 4.54 -11.82 1.85
CA ARG A 112 5.74 -12.13 2.65
C ARG A 112 6.56 -13.27 2.07
N ASP A 113 5.92 -14.32 1.55
CA ASP A 113 6.60 -15.43 0.87
C ASP A 113 7.32 -14.96 -0.42
N ALA A 114 6.82 -13.90 -1.07
CA ALA A 114 7.48 -13.24 -2.20
C ALA A 114 8.61 -12.29 -1.79
N GLY A 115 8.84 -12.07 -0.49
CA GLY A 115 9.89 -11.21 0.05
C GLY A 115 9.57 -9.71 0.00
N LEU A 116 8.31 -9.32 -0.20
CA LEU A 116 7.89 -7.92 -0.20
C LEU A 116 7.59 -7.43 1.23
N ASN A 117 7.79 -6.13 1.46
CA ASN A 117 7.41 -5.49 2.72
C ASN A 117 5.89 -5.33 2.83
N VAL A 118 5.40 -5.07 4.05
CA VAL A 118 3.97 -4.92 4.34
C VAL A 118 3.72 -3.61 5.05
N THR A 119 2.86 -2.78 4.45
CA THR A 119 2.17 -1.68 5.14
C THR A 119 0.66 -1.93 5.05
N VAL A 120 -0.13 -1.41 5.97
CA VAL A 120 -1.60 -1.63 5.99
C VAL A 120 -2.30 -0.39 6.50
N HIS A 121 -3.34 0.08 5.82
CA HIS A 121 -4.27 1.06 6.42
C HIS A 121 -5.08 0.39 7.52
N ALA A 122 -4.83 0.80 8.77
CA ALA A 122 -5.50 0.27 9.95
C ALA A 122 -5.60 1.31 11.06
N GLY A 123 -6.68 1.25 11.84
CA GLY A 123 -6.95 2.19 12.93
C GLY A 123 -7.24 3.60 12.43
N GLU A 124 -7.86 3.72 11.25
CA GLU A 124 -8.36 4.98 10.68
C GLU A 124 -9.85 5.13 10.99
N ALA A 125 -10.67 4.24 10.42
CA ALA A 125 -12.10 4.14 10.63
C ALA A 125 -12.46 3.08 11.69
N ALA A 126 -11.72 1.97 11.74
CA ALA A 126 -11.84 0.96 12.80
C ALA A 126 -10.95 1.30 14.02
N GLY A 127 -10.99 0.48 15.08
CA GLY A 127 -10.26 0.72 16.31
C GLY A 127 -8.84 0.13 16.33
N ALA A 128 -8.24 0.14 17.53
CA ALA A 128 -6.89 -0.40 17.78
C ALA A 128 -6.79 -1.90 17.47
N GLU A 129 -7.90 -2.64 17.54
CA GLU A 129 -7.97 -4.06 17.17
C GLU A 129 -7.59 -4.31 15.71
N SER A 130 -7.93 -3.39 14.80
CA SER A 130 -7.54 -3.48 13.38
C SER A 130 -6.02 -3.37 13.23
N MET A 131 -5.39 -2.49 14.02
CA MET A 131 -3.94 -2.32 14.02
C MET A 131 -3.22 -3.55 14.59
N TRP A 132 -3.71 -4.10 15.70
CA TRP A 132 -3.19 -5.35 16.25
C TRP A 132 -3.26 -6.49 15.22
N GLN A 133 -4.40 -6.63 14.53
CA GLN A 133 -4.59 -7.65 13.50
C GLN A 133 -3.60 -7.46 12.33
N ALA A 134 -3.45 -6.24 11.84
CA ALA A 134 -2.51 -5.92 10.77
C ALA A 134 -1.05 -6.29 11.14
N ILE A 135 -0.65 -5.98 12.37
CA ILE A 135 0.70 -6.30 12.87
C ILE A 135 0.89 -7.81 13.02
N GLN A 136 -0.03 -8.50 13.69
CA GLN A 136 0.18 -9.89 14.12
C GLN A 136 -0.09 -10.91 13.01
N GLU A 137 -1.09 -10.66 12.15
CA GLU A 137 -1.53 -11.65 11.17
C GLU A 137 -1.12 -11.27 9.74
N LEU A 138 -1.16 -9.98 9.41
CA LEU A 138 -0.71 -9.49 8.09
C LEU A 138 0.79 -9.21 8.07
N GLY A 139 1.45 -9.15 9.22
CA GLY A 139 2.89 -8.95 9.34
C GLY A 139 3.32 -7.53 8.96
N ALA A 140 2.45 -6.55 9.21
CA ALA A 140 2.72 -5.15 8.91
C ALA A 140 3.88 -4.61 9.76
N THR A 141 4.85 -4.00 9.09
CA THR A 141 5.96 -3.28 9.75
C THR A 141 5.75 -1.76 9.73
N ARG A 142 4.76 -1.30 8.97
CA ARG A 142 4.23 0.07 8.99
C ARG A 142 2.70 0.04 8.95
N ILE A 143 2.06 1.04 9.55
CA ILE A 143 0.62 1.22 9.55
C ILE A 143 0.27 2.58 8.94
N GLY A 144 -0.60 2.56 7.93
CA GLY A 144 -1.28 3.73 7.37
C GLY A 144 -2.24 4.32 8.40
N HIS A 145 -2.12 5.62 8.66
CA HIS A 145 -2.88 6.37 9.68
C HIS A 145 -2.55 5.96 11.12
N GLY A 146 -3.09 4.83 11.61
CA GLY A 146 -2.89 4.35 12.99
C GLY A 146 -3.42 5.27 14.09
N VAL A 147 -4.37 6.16 13.78
CA VAL A 147 -4.81 7.23 14.70
C VAL A 147 -5.53 6.71 15.94
N LYS A 148 -6.09 5.50 15.90
CA LYS A 148 -6.75 4.88 17.07
C LYS A 148 -5.77 4.22 18.06
N ALA A 149 -4.48 4.14 17.77
CA ALA A 149 -3.49 3.61 18.72
C ALA A 149 -3.48 4.35 20.06
N ILE A 150 -3.80 5.65 20.05
CA ILE A 150 -3.84 6.48 21.27
C ILE A 150 -4.83 5.99 22.32
N HIS A 151 -5.81 5.16 21.93
CA HIS A 151 -6.81 4.60 22.84
C HIS A 151 -6.38 3.26 23.47
N ASP A 152 -5.25 2.70 23.06
CA ASP A 152 -4.67 1.47 23.62
C ASP A 152 -3.19 1.71 24.00
N PRO A 153 -2.90 2.03 25.28
CA PRO A 153 -1.54 2.23 25.75
C PRO A 153 -0.60 1.05 25.48
N LYS A 154 -1.11 -0.20 25.51
CA LYS A 154 -0.28 -1.38 25.24
C LYS A 154 0.12 -1.45 23.77
N LEU A 155 -0.77 -1.03 22.88
CA LEU A 155 -0.44 -0.92 21.46
C LEU A 155 0.61 0.16 21.24
N MET A 156 0.49 1.32 21.89
CA MET A 156 1.51 2.38 21.79
C MET A 156 2.89 1.90 22.26
N ASP A 157 2.95 1.22 23.40
CA ASP A 157 4.20 0.63 23.90
C ASP A 157 4.77 -0.38 22.89
N TYR A 158 3.93 -1.28 22.37
CA TYR A 158 4.33 -2.28 21.38
C TYR A 158 4.86 -1.65 20.09
N LEU A 159 4.18 -0.63 19.55
CA LEU A 159 4.59 0.08 18.34
C LEU A 159 5.99 0.69 18.51
N ALA A 160 6.25 1.31 19.67
CA ALA A 160 7.53 1.94 19.98
C ALA A 160 8.65 0.89 20.17
N GLU A 161 8.39 -0.16 20.96
CA GLU A 161 9.37 -1.22 21.25
C GLU A 161 9.78 -2.00 19.99
N ASN A 162 8.80 -2.28 19.11
CA ASN A 162 9.02 -3.05 17.89
C ASN A 162 9.32 -2.20 16.66
N ARG A 163 9.41 -0.86 16.82
CA ARG A 163 9.70 0.10 15.75
C ARG A 163 8.75 -0.02 14.56
N ILE A 164 7.47 -0.24 14.83
CA ILE A 164 6.43 -0.26 13.81
C ILE A 164 6.19 1.19 13.35
N GLY A 165 6.39 1.47 12.06
CA GLY A 165 6.20 2.81 11.52
C GLY A 165 4.73 3.23 11.51
N ILE A 166 4.45 4.51 11.81
CA ILE A 166 3.13 5.11 11.66
C ILE A 166 3.19 6.16 10.55
N GLU A 167 2.38 5.98 9.51
CA GLU A 167 2.31 6.85 8.34
C GLU A 167 1.16 7.86 8.54
N SER A 168 1.43 8.95 9.28
CA SER A 168 0.42 9.97 9.61
C SER A 168 0.10 10.92 8.46
N CYS A 169 -1.19 11.14 8.21
CA CYS A 169 -1.70 12.08 7.19
C CYS A 169 -2.66 13.10 7.84
N LEU A 170 -2.14 14.26 8.26
CA LEU A 170 -2.89 15.22 9.12
C LEU A 170 -4.15 15.81 8.47
N THR A 171 -4.12 16.07 7.16
CA THR A 171 -5.22 16.72 6.41
C THR A 171 -6.16 15.71 5.72
N SER A 172 -5.78 14.42 5.69
CA SER A 172 -6.34 13.38 4.82
C SER A 172 -7.86 13.35 4.72
#